data_AF-A0A1Y4ANU4-F1
#
_entry.id   AF-A0A1Y4ANU4-F1
#
_cell.length_a   1.000
_cell.length_b   1.000
_cell.length_c   1.000
_cell.angle_alpha   90.00
_cell.angle_beta   90.00
_cell.angle_gamma   90.00
#
_symmetry.space_group_name_H-M   'P 1'
#
loop_
_entity.id
_entity.type
_entity.pdbx_description
1 polymer ?
#
loop_
_entity_poly.entity_id
_entity_poly.type
_entity_poly.pdbx_seq_one_letter_code
_entity_poly.pdbx_strand_id
1 'polypeptide(L)'
;MDTFSYEILSLLKSGYLAASERDDFEVHDIGSSFSARQFYVARLEDNLIRSMDVRHIEEYRRGSGSELDDKMRALRSSSAMTFNLLGNGPVNVLWSNSRESYEVSYEVQLPTRASGLPANLDAMLVNKDHVIACEMKMLEWLLGKPGVLKSAYRKRETYRDERTANAFLNLADTLFDQNGLPLLARYDAAQMFKHALALYNSCAEGRWPTQRRVDLVNVVHEMGESALRQLSPLSRNHYEDALAEEHRGAQHFVEAASETLAPLFETPGFAFTIVYTPVSDLISMLELDDATCSTLRTRYLLE
;
A
#
# COMPACT_ATOMS: atom_id res chain seq x y z
N MET A 1 6.62 22.25 9.39
CA MET A 1 6.33 20.84 9.68
C MET A 1 6.43 20.64 11.18
N ASP A 2 5.59 19.80 11.80
CA ASP A 2 5.76 19.50 13.23
C ASP A 2 7.06 18.71 13.49
N THR A 3 7.52 18.70 14.74
CA THR A 3 8.78 18.06 15.13
C THR A 3 8.80 16.57 14.80
N PHE A 4 7.70 15.87 15.05
CA PHE A 4 7.61 14.42 14.83
C PHE A 4 7.76 14.09 13.35
N SER A 5 6.96 14.73 12.48
CA SER A 5 7.05 14.57 11.03
C SER A 5 8.44 14.89 10.50
N TYR A 6 9.10 15.92 11.06
CA TYR A 6 10.45 16.30 10.65
C TYR A 6 11.50 15.25 11.04
N GLU A 7 11.44 14.70 12.26
CA GLU A 7 12.35 13.64 12.71
C GLU A 7 12.21 12.38 11.85
N ILE A 8 10.97 11.94 11.59
CA ILE A 8 10.67 10.77 10.75
C ILE A 8 11.25 10.94 9.34
N LEU A 9 11.00 12.08 8.70
CA LEU A 9 11.47 12.32 7.33
C LEU A 9 12.99 12.56 7.27
N SER A 10 13.58 13.10 8.33
CA SER A 10 15.04 13.24 8.44
C SER A 10 15.74 11.89 8.55
N LEU A 11 15.18 10.95 9.33
CA LEU A 11 15.68 9.58 9.34
C LEU A 11 15.53 8.92 7.97
N LEU A 12 14.36 9.05 7.32
CA LEU A 12 14.19 8.47 5.98
C LEU A 12 15.21 9.04 4.98
N LYS A 13 15.54 10.33 5.09
CA LYS A 13 16.60 10.98 4.30
C LYS A 13 17.99 10.42 4.61
N SER A 14 18.31 10.11 5.87
CA SER A 14 19.59 9.48 6.21
C SER A 14 19.69 8.06 5.66
N GLY A 15 18.61 7.27 5.74
CA GLY A 15 18.52 5.94 5.11
C GLY A 15 18.73 6.01 3.59
N TYR A 16 18.06 6.96 2.92
CA TYR A 16 18.25 7.22 1.49
C TYR A 16 19.73 7.52 1.16
N LEU A 17 20.35 8.47 1.87
CA LEU A 17 21.74 8.88 1.63
C LEU A 17 22.76 7.78 1.96
N ALA A 18 22.44 6.88 2.91
CA ALA A 18 23.29 5.73 3.20
C ALA A 18 23.21 4.65 2.09
N ALA A 19 22.10 4.59 1.37
CA ALA A 19 21.85 3.60 0.32
C ALA A 19 22.04 4.15 -1.11
N SER A 20 22.35 5.44 -1.27
CA SER A 20 22.43 6.13 -2.55
C SER A 20 23.66 7.05 -2.58
N GLU A 21 24.40 7.02 -3.69
CA GLU A 21 25.46 8.00 -3.95
C GLU A 21 24.90 9.37 -4.42
N ARG A 22 23.58 9.46 -4.62
CA ARG A 22 22.92 10.69 -5.09
C ARG A 22 22.36 11.48 -3.91
N ASP A 23 22.61 12.79 -3.92
CA ASP A 23 22.23 13.72 -2.85
C ASP A 23 21.54 15.00 -3.36
N ASP A 24 21.08 15.00 -4.61
CA ASP A 24 20.40 16.15 -5.21
C ASP A 24 18.93 16.24 -4.77
N PHE A 25 18.65 17.14 -3.84
CA PHE A 25 17.31 17.43 -3.33
C PHE A 25 16.75 18.71 -3.94
N GLU A 26 15.43 18.78 -4.11
CA GLU A 26 14.76 19.95 -4.68
C GLU A 26 14.99 21.23 -3.87
N VAL A 27 15.12 21.09 -2.54
CA VAL A 27 15.41 22.19 -1.62
C VAL A 27 16.59 21.81 -0.75
N HIS A 28 17.59 22.69 -0.71
CA HIS A 28 18.80 22.50 0.10
C HIS A 28 18.66 23.05 1.53
N ASP A 29 17.69 23.95 1.77
CA ASP A 29 17.40 24.43 3.12
C ASP A 29 16.86 23.28 4.00
N ILE A 30 17.38 23.18 5.22
CA ILE A 30 17.07 22.11 6.16
C ILE A 30 16.46 22.63 7.46
N GLY A 31 15.44 21.95 7.96
CA GLY A 31 14.83 22.24 9.26
C GLY A 31 13.30 22.15 9.25
N SER A 32 12.72 22.03 10.45
CA SER A 32 11.27 21.91 10.65
C SER A 32 10.47 23.15 10.22
N SER A 33 11.10 24.31 10.19
CA SER A 33 10.55 25.57 9.69
C SER A 33 10.46 25.65 8.16
N PHE A 34 11.16 24.77 7.45
CA PHE A 34 11.23 24.77 5.99
C PHE A 34 10.19 23.83 5.37
N SER A 35 10.06 23.94 4.05
CA SER A 35 9.10 23.16 3.26
C SER A 35 9.38 21.65 3.35
N ALA A 36 8.33 20.83 3.29
CA ALA A 36 8.46 19.37 3.15
C ALA A 36 9.22 18.97 1.86
N ARG A 37 9.34 19.90 0.90
CA ARG A 37 10.11 19.72 -0.34
C ARG A 37 11.60 19.44 -0.13
N GLN A 38 12.16 19.72 1.06
CA GLN A 38 13.53 19.30 1.42
C GLN A 38 13.73 17.77 1.47
N PHE A 39 12.64 17.00 1.45
CA PHE A 39 12.60 15.53 1.39
C PHE A 39 12.16 14.99 0.02
N TYR A 40 12.29 15.83 -1.02
CA TYR A 40 12.05 15.45 -2.41
C TYR A 40 13.38 15.50 -3.14
N VAL A 41 13.70 14.44 -3.88
CA VAL A 41 14.84 14.46 -4.80
C VAL A 41 14.53 15.41 -5.97
N ALA A 42 15.56 16.03 -6.54
CA ALA A 42 15.41 16.95 -7.66
C ALA A 42 14.80 16.23 -8.87
N ARG A 43 15.26 15.00 -9.14
CA ARG A 43 14.84 14.17 -10.28
C ARG A 43 14.24 12.86 -9.82
N LEU A 44 13.16 12.42 -10.48
CA LEU A 44 12.51 11.14 -10.17
C LEU A 44 13.50 9.96 -10.20
N GLU A 45 14.37 9.94 -11.21
CA GLU A 45 15.35 8.87 -11.38
C GLU A 45 16.27 8.68 -10.16
N ASP A 46 16.44 9.70 -9.31
CA ASP A 46 17.24 9.63 -8.10
C ASP A 46 16.51 8.93 -6.95
N ASN A 47 15.18 8.82 -7.02
CA ASN A 47 14.38 8.07 -6.06
C ASN A 47 14.20 6.59 -6.45
N LEU A 48 14.70 6.17 -7.62
CA LEU A 48 14.56 4.81 -8.12
C LEU A 48 15.89 4.06 -8.06
N ILE A 49 15.87 2.82 -7.57
CA ILE A 49 17.06 1.93 -7.52
C ILE A 49 17.44 1.46 -8.93
N ARG A 50 16.48 1.46 -9.86
CA ARG A 50 16.66 1.06 -11.26
C ARG A 50 15.81 1.95 -12.16
N SER A 51 16.18 2.04 -13.43
CA SER A 51 15.39 2.78 -14.41
C SER A 51 14.05 2.07 -14.66
N MET A 52 12.98 2.85 -14.78
CA MET A 52 11.64 2.33 -15.06
C MET A 52 11.45 2.12 -16.57
N ASP A 53 10.95 0.95 -16.94
CA ASP A 53 10.64 0.65 -18.34
C ASP A 53 9.43 1.46 -18.83
N VAL A 54 9.40 1.73 -20.15
CA VAL A 54 8.35 2.55 -20.80
C VAL A 54 6.95 2.06 -20.45
N ARG A 55 6.75 0.74 -20.37
CA ARG A 55 5.48 0.14 -19.97
C ARG A 55 5.02 0.61 -18.60
N HIS A 56 5.88 0.56 -17.59
CA HIS A 56 5.50 0.94 -16.22
C HIS A 56 5.36 2.45 -16.08
N ILE A 57 6.13 3.24 -16.84
CA ILE A 57 5.91 4.69 -16.94
C ILE A 57 4.48 4.95 -17.45
N GLU A 58 4.01 4.23 -18.48
CA GLU A 58 2.63 4.35 -18.96
C GLU A 58 1.58 3.90 -17.94
N GLU A 59 1.84 2.83 -17.19
CA GLU A 59 0.97 2.39 -16.09
C GLU A 59 0.81 3.51 -15.04
N TYR A 60 1.91 4.10 -14.56
CA TYR A 60 1.86 5.23 -13.61
C TYR A 60 1.24 6.50 -14.21
N ARG A 61 1.39 6.78 -15.51
CA ARG A 61 0.71 7.92 -16.16
C ARG A 61 -0.81 7.77 -16.23
N ARG A 62 -1.31 6.52 -16.31
CA ARG A 62 -2.75 6.22 -16.31
C ARG A 62 -3.34 6.23 -14.90
N GLY A 63 -2.49 6.17 -13.88
CA GLY A 63 -2.82 6.45 -12.49
C GLY A 63 -3.54 7.79 -12.34
N SER A 64 -4.32 7.92 -11.27
CA SER A 64 -5.13 9.14 -11.07
C SER A 64 -4.39 10.27 -10.35
N GLY A 65 -3.16 10.04 -9.90
CA GLY A 65 -2.34 11.11 -9.34
C GLY A 65 -1.22 11.49 -10.29
N SER A 66 -0.65 12.66 -10.06
CA SER A 66 0.55 13.08 -10.78
C SER A 66 1.77 12.34 -10.20
N GLU A 67 1.73 11.00 -10.19
CA GLU A 67 2.73 10.13 -9.56
C GLU A 67 4.14 10.47 -10.06
N LEU A 68 4.33 10.49 -11.38
CA LEU A 68 5.62 10.70 -12.03
C LEU A 68 6.13 12.14 -11.97
N ASP A 69 5.23 13.12 -11.97
CA ASP A 69 5.61 14.54 -12.01
C ASP A 69 6.06 15.04 -10.63
N ASP A 70 5.50 14.48 -9.56
CA ASP A 70 5.70 15.03 -8.22
C ASP A 70 5.83 13.98 -7.11
N LYS A 71 4.84 13.09 -6.97
CA LYS A 71 4.75 12.26 -5.76
C LYS A 71 5.93 11.31 -5.62
N MET A 72 6.36 10.68 -6.72
CA MET A 72 7.48 9.75 -6.73
C MET A 72 8.84 10.42 -6.52
N ARG A 73 8.94 11.74 -6.47
CA ARG A 73 10.15 12.44 -6.02
C ARG A 73 10.26 12.52 -4.50
N ALA A 74 9.16 12.36 -3.77
CA ALA A 74 9.20 12.32 -2.31
C ALA A 74 9.87 11.04 -1.82
N LEU A 75 10.79 11.13 -0.85
CA LEU A 75 11.38 9.94 -0.23
C LEU A 75 10.32 9.03 0.42
N ARG A 76 9.23 9.62 0.91
CA ARG A 76 8.07 8.93 1.49
C ARG A 76 7.06 8.41 0.46
N SER A 77 7.42 8.30 -0.81
CA SER A 77 6.49 7.89 -1.86
C SER A 77 6.22 6.39 -1.81
N SER A 78 4.96 6.01 -1.59
CA SER A 78 4.50 4.63 -1.75
C SER A 78 4.76 4.12 -3.16
N SER A 79 4.39 4.85 -4.21
CA SER A 79 4.63 4.45 -5.60
C SER A 79 6.11 4.20 -5.91
N ALA A 80 7.03 5.06 -5.44
CA ALA A 80 8.47 4.82 -5.62
C ALA A 80 8.95 3.59 -4.84
N MET A 81 8.45 3.38 -3.62
CA MET A 81 8.71 2.17 -2.85
C MET A 81 8.22 0.91 -3.58
N THR A 82 6.99 0.92 -4.08
CA THR A 82 6.38 -0.18 -4.83
C THR A 82 7.22 -0.57 -6.04
N PHE A 83 7.66 0.41 -6.84
CA PHE A 83 8.52 0.14 -7.98
C PHE A 83 9.91 -0.38 -7.56
N ASN A 84 10.51 0.21 -6.52
CA ASN A 84 11.82 -0.21 -6.02
C ASN A 84 11.82 -1.66 -5.50
N LEU A 85 10.69 -2.13 -4.94
CA LEU A 85 10.51 -3.50 -4.46
C LEU A 85 10.29 -4.50 -5.60
N LEU A 86 9.47 -4.15 -6.59
CA LEU A 86 8.96 -5.12 -7.58
C LEU A 86 9.67 -5.04 -8.95
N GLY A 87 10.19 -3.88 -9.36
CA GLY A 87 10.96 -3.70 -10.58
C GLY A 87 10.21 -3.90 -11.90
N ASN A 88 10.95 -4.03 -13.02
CA ASN A 88 10.36 -4.07 -14.36
C ASN A 88 9.88 -5.45 -14.83
N GLY A 89 10.42 -6.51 -14.23
CA GLY A 89 10.21 -7.88 -14.69
C GLY A 89 9.22 -8.65 -13.81
N PRO A 90 8.94 -9.90 -14.17
CA PRO A 90 8.27 -10.83 -13.27
C PRO A 90 9.07 -10.99 -11.98
N VAL A 91 8.36 -11.18 -10.87
CA VAL A 91 8.97 -11.41 -9.56
C VAL A 91 8.68 -12.83 -9.09
N ASN A 92 9.68 -13.47 -8.49
CA ASN A 92 9.47 -14.75 -7.81
C ASN A 92 9.12 -14.46 -6.35
N VAL A 93 7.99 -14.99 -5.91
CA VAL A 93 7.46 -14.79 -4.56
C VAL A 93 7.34 -16.13 -3.87
N LEU A 94 7.90 -16.23 -2.66
CA LEU A 94 7.62 -17.31 -1.73
C LEU A 94 6.32 -16.98 -0.98
N TRP A 95 5.22 -17.57 -1.41
CA TRP A 95 3.90 -17.32 -0.83
C TRP A 95 3.25 -18.62 -0.39
N SER A 96 2.79 -18.73 0.86
CA SER A 96 2.17 -19.95 1.39
C SER A 96 3.02 -21.23 1.19
N ASN A 97 4.36 -21.09 1.31
CA ASN A 97 5.36 -22.14 1.10
C ASN A 97 5.58 -22.63 -0.35
N SER A 98 4.98 -21.98 -1.35
CA SER A 98 5.31 -22.22 -2.76
C SER A 98 6.06 -21.03 -3.33
N ARG A 99 7.09 -21.32 -4.14
CA ARG A 99 7.80 -20.30 -4.91
C ARG A 99 7.22 -20.28 -6.32
N GLU A 100 6.64 -19.15 -6.69
CA GLU A 100 6.00 -18.98 -7.99
C GLU A 100 6.41 -17.64 -8.60
N SER A 101 6.39 -17.57 -9.93
CA SER A 101 6.68 -16.34 -10.68
C SER A 101 5.40 -15.60 -11.02
N TYR A 102 5.39 -14.28 -10.83
CA TYR A 102 4.24 -13.42 -11.05
C TYR A 102 4.58 -12.27 -11.98
N GLU A 103 3.70 -12.01 -12.94
CA GLU A 103 3.74 -10.80 -13.75
C GLU A 103 3.30 -9.60 -12.90
N VAL A 104 4.06 -8.51 -12.99
CA VAL A 104 3.80 -7.27 -12.24
C VAL A 104 3.05 -6.27 -13.11
N SER A 105 2.10 -5.54 -12.52
CA SER A 105 1.49 -4.34 -13.10
C SER A 105 1.25 -3.30 -12.00
N TYR A 106 1.41 -2.02 -12.33
CA TYR A 106 1.23 -0.91 -11.38
C TYR A 106 -0.03 -0.09 -11.67
N GLU A 107 -0.50 0.66 -10.66
CA GLU A 107 -1.65 1.59 -10.74
C GLU A 107 -2.88 0.97 -11.42
N VAL A 108 -3.21 -0.25 -11.01
CA VAL A 108 -4.25 -1.06 -11.65
C VAL A 108 -5.63 -0.51 -11.27
N GLN A 109 -6.36 -0.03 -12.27
CA GLN A 109 -7.74 0.41 -12.12
C GLN A 109 -8.70 -0.77 -12.08
N LEU A 110 -9.43 -0.89 -10.96
CA LEU A 110 -10.43 -1.93 -10.71
C LEU A 110 -11.83 -1.30 -10.52
N PRO A 111 -12.88 -1.90 -11.09
CA PRO A 111 -14.24 -1.36 -11.04
C PRO A 111 -14.84 -1.45 -9.63
N THR A 112 -15.18 -0.32 -9.01
CA THR A 112 -15.88 -0.33 -7.70
C THR A 112 -17.40 -0.33 -7.84
N ARG A 113 -17.94 0.50 -8.73
CA ARG A 113 -19.39 0.72 -8.93
C ARG A 113 -19.65 0.97 -10.41
N ALA A 114 -20.83 0.62 -10.91
CA ALA A 114 -21.19 0.79 -12.32
C ALA A 114 -21.08 2.24 -12.83
N SER A 115 -21.23 3.24 -11.96
CA SER A 115 -21.12 4.68 -12.28
C SER A 115 -20.12 5.44 -11.37
N GLY A 116 -19.15 4.73 -10.80
CA GLY A 116 -18.15 5.30 -9.87
C GLY A 116 -16.75 5.40 -10.46
N LEU A 117 -15.87 6.15 -9.78
CA LEU A 117 -14.44 6.11 -10.05
C LEU A 117 -13.88 4.72 -9.70
N PRO A 118 -12.92 4.19 -10.48
CA PRO A 118 -12.25 2.95 -10.15
C PRO A 118 -11.49 3.07 -8.82
N ALA A 119 -11.20 1.92 -8.22
CA ALA A 119 -10.17 1.82 -7.20
C ALA A 119 -8.81 1.67 -7.91
N ASN A 120 -7.83 2.48 -7.53
CA ASN A 120 -6.47 2.41 -8.06
C ASN A 120 -5.63 1.59 -7.09
N LEU A 121 -5.25 0.39 -7.49
CA LEU A 121 -4.41 -0.50 -6.71
C LEU A 121 -2.94 -0.26 -7.07
N ASP A 122 -2.07 -0.10 -6.08
CA ASP A 122 -0.67 0.30 -6.33
C ASP A 122 0.09 -0.73 -7.16
N ALA A 123 -0.08 -2.02 -6.87
CA ALA A 123 0.48 -3.10 -7.68
C ALA A 123 -0.41 -4.35 -7.69
N MET A 124 -0.29 -5.13 -8.76
CA MET A 124 -0.92 -6.44 -8.88
C MET A 124 0.10 -7.45 -9.41
N LEU A 125 0.23 -8.57 -8.71
CA LEU A 125 1.05 -9.71 -9.09
C LEU A 125 0.12 -10.83 -9.55
N VAL A 126 0.27 -11.28 -10.80
CA VAL A 126 -0.62 -12.29 -11.38
C VAL A 126 0.19 -13.44 -11.94
N ASN A 127 -0.17 -14.66 -11.55
CA ASN A 127 0.28 -15.87 -12.21
C ASN A 127 -0.94 -16.64 -12.78
N LYS A 128 -0.77 -17.92 -13.13
CA LYS A 128 -1.84 -18.73 -13.75
C LYS A 128 -3.06 -18.97 -12.86
N ASP A 129 -2.88 -19.06 -11.55
CA ASP A 129 -3.87 -19.55 -10.57
C ASP A 129 -4.13 -18.59 -9.39
N HIS A 130 -3.34 -17.52 -9.27
CA HIS A 130 -3.31 -16.62 -8.12
C HIS A 130 -3.15 -15.16 -8.54
N VAL A 131 -3.93 -14.28 -7.90
CA VAL A 131 -3.78 -12.82 -7.94
C VAL A 131 -3.39 -12.32 -6.55
N ILE A 132 -2.28 -11.59 -6.45
CA ILE A 132 -1.90 -10.84 -5.26
C ILE A 132 -2.09 -9.36 -5.58
N ALA A 133 -3.05 -8.73 -4.92
CA ALA A 133 -3.40 -7.34 -5.07
C ALA A 133 -2.77 -6.52 -3.93
N CYS A 134 -1.81 -5.65 -4.23
CA CYS A 134 -1.04 -4.93 -3.23
C CYS A 134 -1.49 -3.47 -3.12
N GLU A 135 -1.88 -3.07 -1.91
CA GLU A 135 -2.04 -1.68 -1.47
C GLU A 135 -0.86 -1.32 -0.58
N MET A 136 -0.09 -0.32 -0.97
CA MET A 136 1.23 0.00 -0.45
C MET A 136 1.17 1.31 0.34
N LYS A 137 1.64 1.29 1.59
CA LYS A 137 1.70 2.47 2.44
C LYS A 137 3.10 2.66 2.95
N MET A 138 3.69 3.80 2.61
CA MET A 138 4.98 4.23 3.10
C MET A 138 4.78 4.91 4.47
N LEU A 139 4.39 6.19 4.48
CA LEU A 139 4.17 6.94 5.74
C LEU A 139 2.76 7.50 5.85
N GLU A 140 1.84 7.11 4.95
CA GLU A 140 0.46 7.55 4.93
C GLU A 140 -0.30 7.13 6.19
N TRP A 141 -0.02 5.93 6.72
CA TRP A 141 -0.60 5.42 7.98
C TRP A 141 -0.14 6.21 9.22
N LEU A 142 1.06 6.79 9.15
CA LEU A 142 1.68 7.50 10.26
C LEU A 142 1.41 9.00 10.24
N LEU A 143 1.61 9.64 9.08
CA LEU A 143 1.56 11.09 8.89
C LEU A 143 0.29 11.57 8.17
N GLY A 144 -0.51 10.64 7.66
CA GLY A 144 -1.78 10.92 6.98
C GLY A 144 -2.98 10.85 7.91
N LYS A 145 -4.16 10.98 7.31
CA LYS A 145 -5.45 10.69 7.94
C LYS A 145 -6.08 9.56 7.15
N PRO A 146 -6.75 8.59 7.81
CA PRO A 146 -7.43 7.54 7.07
C PRO A 146 -8.55 8.13 6.21
N GLY A 147 -8.92 7.40 5.15
CA GLY A 147 -10.05 7.75 4.32
C GLY A 147 -11.38 7.66 5.05
N VAL A 148 -12.33 8.47 4.60
CA VAL A 148 -13.75 8.36 4.98
C VAL A 148 -14.45 7.47 3.96
N LEU A 149 -15.24 6.51 4.44
CA LEU A 149 -16.14 5.73 3.59
C LEU A 149 -17.25 6.64 3.06
N LYS A 150 -17.24 6.92 1.76
CA LYS A 150 -18.24 7.78 1.12
C LYS A 150 -19.64 7.19 1.31
N SER A 151 -20.63 8.06 1.57
CA SER A 151 -22.03 7.68 1.78
C SER A 151 -22.63 6.83 0.66
N ALA A 152 -22.10 6.93 -0.56
CA ALA A 152 -22.49 6.07 -1.68
C ALA A 152 -22.29 4.57 -1.38
N TYR A 153 -21.27 4.18 -0.62
CA TYR A 153 -21.05 2.78 -0.23
C TYR A 153 -22.01 2.31 0.87
N ARG A 154 -22.80 3.21 1.48
CA ARG A 154 -23.88 2.84 2.41
C ARG A 154 -25.23 2.64 1.71
N LYS A 155 -25.26 2.70 0.38
CA LYS A 155 -26.48 2.58 -0.43
C LYS A 155 -26.55 1.20 -1.07
N ARG A 156 -27.69 0.53 -0.96
CA ARG A 156 -27.88 -0.84 -1.46
C ARG A 156 -27.72 -0.93 -2.98
N GLU A 157 -28.20 0.08 -3.70
CA GLU A 157 -28.11 0.21 -5.17
C GLU A 157 -26.69 0.39 -5.72
N THR A 158 -25.69 0.56 -4.84
CA THR A 158 -24.28 0.60 -5.22
C THR A 158 -23.75 -0.77 -5.64
N TYR A 159 -24.35 -1.84 -5.13
CA TYR A 159 -23.84 -3.19 -5.27
C TYR A 159 -24.55 -3.93 -6.40
N ARG A 160 -23.83 -4.88 -7.01
CA ARG A 160 -24.31 -5.62 -8.18
C ARG A 160 -25.56 -6.48 -7.91
N ASP A 161 -25.68 -6.98 -6.69
CA ASP A 161 -26.79 -7.82 -6.25
C ASP A 161 -26.99 -7.72 -4.73
N GLU A 162 -28.11 -8.29 -4.26
CA GLU A 162 -28.54 -8.22 -2.86
C GLU A 162 -27.58 -8.92 -1.90
N ARG A 163 -26.92 -10.00 -2.35
CA ARG A 163 -25.96 -10.74 -1.53
C ARG A 163 -24.71 -9.91 -1.28
N THR A 164 -24.19 -9.30 -2.36
CA THR A 164 -23.06 -8.37 -2.31
C THR A 164 -23.39 -7.17 -1.43
N ALA A 165 -24.59 -6.61 -1.58
CA ALA A 165 -25.04 -5.50 -0.76
C ALA A 165 -25.06 -5.86 0.73
N ASN A 166 -25.62 -7.01 1.10
CA ASN A 166 -25.68 -7.42 2.50
C ASN A 166 -24.28 -7.63 3.10
N ALA A 167 -23.36 -8.28 2.38
CA ALA A 167 -22.00 -8.49 2.87
C ALA A 167 -21.26 -7.17 3.13
N PHE A 168 -21.25 -6.26 2.15
CA PHE A 168 -20.51 -4.99 2.27
C PHE A 168 -21.20 -3.95 3.16
N LEU A 169 -22.53 -3.94 3.26
CA LEU A 169 -23.22 -3.08 4.23
C LEU A 169 -22.98 -3.56 5.66
N ASN A 170 -23.03 -4.88 5.91
CA ASN A 170 -22.69 -5.44 7.23
C ASN A 170 -21.24 -5.09 7.60
N LEU A 171 -20.30 -5.27 6.67
CA LEU A 171 -18.91 -4.88 6.88
C LEU A 171 -18.76 -3.37 7.16
N ALA A 172 -19.52 -2.53 6.45
CA ALA A 172 -19.50 -1.08 6.67
C ALA A 172 -20.05 -0.68 8.05
N ASP A 173 -21.04 -1.39 8.56
CA ASP A 173 -21.62 -1.16 9.89
C ASP A 173 -20.71 -1.66 11.01
N THR A 174 -19.91 -2.70 10.75
CA THR A 174 -18.87 -3.16 11.69
C THR A 174 -17.70 -2.20 11.79
N LEU A 175 -17.26 -1.60 10.68
CA LEU A 175 -15.98 -0.89 10.61
C LEU A 175 -16.05 0.63 10.71
N PHE A 176 -17.20 1.23 10.46
CA PHE A 176 -17.32 2.68 10.33
C PHE A 176 -18.48 3.25 11.14
N ASP A 177 -18.29 4.47 11.64
CA ASP A 177 -19.37 5.24 12.25
C ASP A 177 -20.41 5.73 11.21
N GLN A 178 -21.47 6.39 11.70
CA GLN A 178 -22.53 6.95 10.87
C GLN A 178 -22.05 8.01 9.83
N ASN A 179 -20.89 8.64 10.06
CA ASN A 179 -20.29 9.61 9.15
C ASN A 179 -19.33 8.95 8.14
N GLY A 180 -19.08 7.65 8.28
CA GLY A 180 -18.13 6.90 7.45
C GLY A 180 -16.68 6.99 7.94
N LEU A 181 -16.43 7.50 9.14
CA LEU A 181 -15.10 7.45 9.75
C LEU A 181 -14.81 6.04 10.26
N PRO A 182 -13.60 5.50 10.04
CA PRO A 182 -13.21 4.23 10.64
C PRO A 182 -13.33 4.29 12.15
N LEU A 183 -13.87 3.23 12.78
CA LEU A 183 -13.94 3.13 14.24
C LEU A 183 -12.55 3.07 14.87
N LEU A 184 -11.56 2.57 14.12
CA LEU A 184 -10.14 2.61 14.46
C LEU A 184 -9.42 3.59 13.53
N ALA A 185 -9.16 4.78 14.04
CA ALA A 185 -8.91 6.00 13.25
C ALA A 185 -7.53 6.11 12.57
N ARG A 186 -6.72 5.05 12.53
CA ARG A 186 -5.40 5.10 11.87
C ARG A 186 -5.36 4.27 10.59
N TYR A 187 -5.82 3.03 10.69
CA TYR A 187 -5.91 2.12 9.57
C TYR A 187 -6.87 2.64 8.49
N ASP A 188 -6.43 2.63 7.24
CA ASP A 188 -7.24 3.09 6.11
C ASP A 188 -8.24 2.02 5.65
N ALA A 189 -9.18 1.70 6.55
CA ALA A 189 -10.25 0.75 6.30
C ALA A 189 -11.08 1.11 5.06
N ALA A 190 -11.26 2.41 4.78
CA ALA A 190 -12.03 2.87 3.63
C ALA A 190 -11.35 2.52 2.31
N GLN A 191 -10.02 2.63 2.23
CA GLN A 191 -9.26 2.21 1.06
C GLN A 191 -9.35 0.70 0.85
N MET A 192 -9.07 -0.07 1.90
CA MET A 192 -9.12 -1.53 1.85
C MET A 192 -10.50 -2.08 1.51
N PHE A 193 -11.57 -1.47 2.05
CA PHE A 193 -12.96 -1.76 1.69
C PHE A 193 -13.21 -1.59 0.19
N LYS A 194 -12.75 -0.48 -0.40
CA LYS A 194 -12.93 -0.21 -1.84
C LYS A 194 -12.17 -1.23 -2.69
N HIS A 195 -10.95 -1.60 -2.30
CA HIS A 195 -10.17 -2.62 -3.03
C HIS A 195 -10.83 -3.99 -2.96
N ALA A 196 -11.30 -4.41 -1.79
CA ALA A 196 -12.02 -5.68 -1.65
C ALA A 196 -13.27 -5.75 -2.54
N LEU A 197 -14.06 -4.67 -2.58
CA LEU A 197 -15.22 -4.57 -3.49
C LEU A 197 -14.80 -4.63 -4.96
N ALA A 198 -13.74 -3.92 -5.32
CA ALA A 198 -13.29 -3.85 -6.71
C ALA A 198 -12.71 -5.19 -7.22
N LEU A 199 -12.01 -5.92 -6.33
CA LEU A 199 -11.55 -7.28 -6.59
C LEU A 199 -12.72 -8.23 -6.76
N TYR A 200 -13.73 -8.16 -5.87
CA TYR A 200 -14.93 -8.99 -5.97
C TYR A 200 -15.65 -8.78 -7.32
N ASN A 201 -15.88 -7.52 -7.70
CA ASN A 201 -16.50 -7.19 -8.96
C ASN A 201 -15.72 -7.77 -10.15
N SER A 202 -14.39 -7.62 -10.13
CA SER A 202 -13.50 -8.15 -11.17
C SER A 202 -13.59 -9.68 -11.28
N CYS A 203 -13.61 -10.39 -10.15
CA CYS A 203 -13.80 -11.85 -10.12
C CYS A 203 -15.15 -12.24 -10.72
N ALA A 204 -16.22 -11.59 -10.29
CA ALA A 204 -17.58 -11.91 -10.72
C ALA A 204 -17.94 -11.38 -12.12
N GLU A 205 -17.07 -10.58 -12.75
CA GLU A 205 -17.10 -10.23 -14.19
C GLU A 205 -16.23 -11.16 -15.05
N GLY A 206 -15.53 -12.12 -14.42
CA GLY A 206 -14.70 -13.08 -15.13
C GLY A 206 -13.37 -12.50 -15.62
N ARG A 207 -12.84 -11.45 -14.99
CA ARG A 207 -11.54 -10.85 -15.33
C ARG A 207 -10.38 -11.85 -15.15
N TRP A 208 -10.54 -12.81 -14.24
CA TRP A 208 -9.54 -13.82 -13.89
C TRP A 208 -10.15 -15.23 -13.91
N PRO A 209 -10.48 -15.77 -15.09
CA PRO A 209 -11.26 -17.01 -15.21
C PRO A 209 -10.48 -18.26 -14.77
N THR A 210 -9.14 -18.19 -14.72
CA THR A 210 -8.27 -19.32 -14.35
C THR A 210 -7.73 -19.20 -12.93
N GLN A 211 -7.65 -17.98 -12.38
CA GLN A 211 -7.19 -17.77 -11.02
C GLN A 211 -8.28 -18.19 -10.05
N ARG A 212 -7.91 -19.01 -9.06
CA ARG A 212 -8.83 -19.53 -8.03
C ARG A 212 -8.56 -18.95 -6.66
N ARG A 213 -7.53 -18.11 -6.54
CA ARG A 213 -7.14 -17.43 -5.32
C ARG A 213 -6.90 -15.96 -5.60
N VAL A 214 -7.39 -15.10 -4.71
CA VAL A 214 -7.14 -13.65 -4.71
C VAL A 214 -6.76 -13.23 -3.30
N ASP A 215 -5.57 -12.67 -3.14
CA ASP A 215 -5.10 -12.15 -1.88
C ASP A 215 -5.01 -10.62 -1.98
N LEU A 216 -5.72 -9.90 -1.10
CA LEU A 216 -5.58 -8.45 -0.95
C LEU A 216 -4.56 -8.17 0.16
N VAL A 217 -3.40 -7.65 -0.22
CA VAL A 217 -2.26 -7.45 0.67
C VAL A 217 -2.08 -5.97 0.94
N ASN A 218 -2.20 -5.58 2.21
CA ASN A 218 -1.79 -4.26 2.66
C ASN A 218 -0.33 -4.31 3.10
N VAL A 219 0.54 -3.74 2.28
CA VAL A 219 1.98 -3.68 2.53
C VAL A 219 2.31 -2.35 3.21
N VAL A 220 2.90 -2.40 4.40
CA VAL A 220 3.14 -1.19 5.21
C VAL A 220 4.62 -1.06 5.54
N HIS A 221 5.18 0.13 5.32
CA HIS A 221 6.53 0.46 5.76
C HIS A 221 6.53 0.67 7.27
N GLU A 222 7.31 -0.17 7.95
CA GLU A 222 7.56 -0.12 9.38
C GLU A 222 9.08 0.01 9.59
N MET A 223 9.50 1.06 10.29
CA MET A 223 10.90 1.26 10.66
C MET A 223 11.36 0.19 11.66
N GLY A 224 12.57 -0.31 11.44
CA GLY A 224 13.27 -1.21 12.34
C GLY A 224 13.76 -0.52 13.62
N GLU A 225 14.09 -1.34 14.61
CA GLU A 225 14.46 -0.88 15.95
C GLU A 225 15.72 0.00 15.94
N SER A 226 16.65 -0.21 15.00
CA SER A 226 17.86 0.61 14.91
C SER A 226 17.56 2.07 14.53
N ALA A 227 16.55 2.28 13.69
CA ALA A 227 16.08 3.60 13.30
C ALA A 227 15.27 4.25 14.43
N LEU A 228 14.40 3.49 15.09
CA LEU A 228 13.58 4.01 16.21
C LEU A 228 14.43 4.51 17.38
N ARG A 229 15.63 3.95 17.60
CA ARG A 229 16.58 4.44 18.61
C ARG A 229 17.17 5.81 18.34
N GLN A 230 17.09 6.28 17.09
CA GLN A 230 17.59 7.59 16.70
C GLN A 230 16.55 8.71 16.89
N LEU A 231 15.28 8.35 17.11
CA LEU A 231 14.22 9.29 17.41
C LEU A 231 14.34 9.84 18.84
N SER A 232 13.81 11.04 19.06
CA SER A 232 13.61 11.51 20.43
C SER A 232 12.64 10.57 21.19
N PRO A 233 12.73 10.46 22.52
CA PRO A 233 11.83 9.59 23.29
C PRO A 233 10.35 9.88 23.04
N LEU A 234 9.99 11.15 22.85
CA LEU A 234 8.62 11.55 22.54
C LEU A 234 8.17 11.05 21.17
N SER A 235 9.00 11.24 20.13
CA SER A 235 8.70 10.77 18.78
C SER A 235 8.66 9.25 18.70
N ARG A 236 9.58 8.56 19.41
CA ARG A 236 9.59 7.11 19.49
C ARG A 236 8.29 6.58 20.10
N ASN A 237 7.88 7.09 21.25
CA ASN A 237 6.62 6.69 21.88
C ASN A 237 5.43 6.95 20.95
N HIS A 238 5.40 8.11 20.29
CA HIS A 238 4.32 8.43 19.35
C HIS A 238 4.28 7.47 18.16
N TYR A 239 5.44 7.09 17.61
CA TYR A 239 5.55 6.10 16.55
C TYR A 239 5.04 4.72 17.01
N GLU A 240 5.48 4.26 18.19
CA GLU A 240 5.10 2.95 18.74
C GLU A 240 3.58 2.89 19.03
N ASP A 241 3.01 3.95 19.60
CA ASP A 241 1.56 4.06 19.82
C ASP A 241 0.79 4.04 18.49
N ALA A 242 1.28 4.79 17.50
CA ALA A 242 0.69 4.82 16.17
C ALA A 242 0.75 3.44 15.49
N LEU A 243 1.89 2.74 15.58
CA LEU A 243 2.03 1.42 14.98
C LEU A 243 1.08 0.40 15.64
N ALA A 244 0.95 0.46 16.97
CA ALA A 244 0.01 -0.39 17.69
C ALA A 244 -1.46 -0.09 17.30
N GLU A 245 -1.81 1.17 17.05
CA GLU A 245 -3.13 1.54 16.51
C GLU A 245 -3.36 1.03 15.09
N GLU A 246 -2.35 1.13 14.22
CA GLU A 246 -2.39 0.61 12.86
C GLU A 246 -2.62 -0.91 12.84
N HIS A 247 -1.84 -1.67 13.62
CA HIS A 247 -1.97 -3.11 13.73
C HIS A 247 -3.34 -3.54 14.28
N ARG A 248 -3.85 -2.86 15.31
CA ARG A 248 -5.21 -3.13 15.82
C ARG A 248 -6.28 -2.86 14.77
N GLY A 249 -6.14 -1.76 14.02
CA GLY A 249 -7.03 -1.40 12.91
C GLY A 249 -7.03 -2.45 11.81
N ALA A 250 -5.84 -2.86 11.37
CA ALA A 250 -5.65 -3.89 10.35
C ALA A 250 -6.22 -5.24 10.80
N GLN A 251 -5.92 -5.68 12.02
CA GLN A 251 -6.45 -6.93 12.57
C GLN A 251 -7.97 -6.91 12.60
N HIS A 252 -8.58 -5.84 13.14
CA HIS A 252 -10.03 -5.71 13.20
C HIS A 252 -10.67 -5.74 11.81
N PHE A 253 -10.06 -5.08 10.83
CA PHE A 253 -10.50 -5.12 9.44
C PHE A 253 -10.43 -6.53 8.86
N VAL A 254 -9.29 -7.21 9.00
CA VAL A 254 -9.07 -8.56 8.47
C VAL A 254 -10.06 -9.54 9.07
N GLU A 255 -10.30 -9.49 10.37
CA GLU A 255 -11.27 -10.36 11.05
C GLU A 255 -12.69 -10.14 10.51
N ALA A 256 -13.16 -8.89 10.50
CA ALA A 256 -14.51 -8.54 10.02
C ALA A 256 -14.70 -8.86 8.52
N ALA A 257 -13.69 -8.58 7.71
CA ALA A 257 -13.73 -8.84 6.27
C ALA A 257 -13.64 -10.32 5.94
N SER A 258 -12.85 -11.11 6.68
CA SER A 258 -12.75 -12.56 6.45
C SER A 258 -14.08 -13.26 6.74
N GLU A 259 -14.77 -12.88 7.82
CA GLU A 259 -16.08 -13.43 8.17
C GLU A 259 -17.15 -13.09 7.10
N THR A 260 -17.13 -11.87 6.57
CA THR A 260 -18.19 -11.36 5.69
C THR A 260 -17.91 -11.58 4.20
N LEU A 261 -16.67 -11.45 3.75
CA LEU A 261 -16.31 -11.42 2.33
C LEU A 261 -15.79 -12.77 1.81
N ALA A 262 -15.10 -13.59 2.62
CA ALA A 262 -14.60 -14.87 2.11
C ALA A 262 -15.73 -15.76 1.54
N PRO A 263 -16.89 -15.94 2.22
CA PRO A 263 -18.02 -16.69 1.66
C PRO A 263 -18.64 -16.06 0.41
N LEU A 264 -18.47 -14.74 0.23
CA LEU A 264 -18.93 -14.03 -0.96
C LEU A 264 -18.08 -14.39 -2.19
N PHE A 265 -16.76 -14.45 -2.04
CA PHE A 265 -15.81 -14.81 -3.10
C PHE A 265 -15.84 -16.30 -3.47
N GLU A 266 -16.23 -17.18 -2.56
CA GLU A 266 -16.38 -18.61 -2.86
C GLU A 266 -17.45 -18.87 -3.92
N THR A 267 -18.43 -17.97 -4.08
CA THR A 267 -19.55 -18.13 -5.01
C THR A 267 -19.12 -18.08 -6.48
N PRO A 268 -18.32 -17.10 -6.92
CA PRO A 268 -17.67 -17.17 -8.23
C PRO A 268 -16.52 -18.21 -8.29
N GLY A 269 -16.26 -18.95 -7.21
CA GLY A 269 -15.27 -20.03 -7.16
C GLY A 269 -13.84 -19.55 -6.86
N PHE A 270 -13.70 -18.51 -6.04
CA PHE A 270 -12.42 -17.95 -5.62
C PHE A 270 -12.23 -18.11 -4.10
N ALA A 271 -11.03 -18.50 -3.68
CA ALA A 271 -10.56 -18.27 -2.32
C ALA A 271 -10.11 -16.81 -2.20
N PHE A 272 -10.54 -16.12 -1.16
CA PHE A 272 -10.16 -14.73 -0.91
C PHE A 272 -9.55 -14.58 0.48
N THR A 273 -8.40 -13.91 0.55
CA THR A 273 -7.75 -13.59 1.82
C THR A 273 -7.34 -12.12 1.85
N ILE A 274 -7.25 -11.57 3.07
CA ILE A 274 -6.69 -10.24 3.30
C ILE A 274 -5.50 -10.39 4.23
N VAL A 275 -4.38 -9.80 3.84
CA VAL A 275 -3.10 -9.94 4.55
C VAL A 275 -2.55 -8.56 4.85
N TYR A 276 -2.19 -8.30 6.10
CA TYR A 276 -1.33 -7.18 6.46
C TYR A 276 0.12 -7.68 6.48
N THR A 277 1.04 -6.98 5.82
CA THR A 277 2.45 -7.39 5.78
C THR A 277 3.38 -6.18 5.87
N PRO A 278 4.35 -6.17 6.79
CA PRO A 278 5.42 -5.19 6.77
C PRO A 278 6.27 -5.31 5.50
N VAL A 279 6.87 -4.20 5.04
CA VAL A 279 7.79 -4.21 3.89
C VAL A 279 8.99 -5.15 4.12
N SER A 280 9.47 -5.27 5.36
CA SER A 280 10.55 -6.21 5.72
C SER A 280 10.21 -7.67 5.39
N ASP A 281 8.94 -8.03 5.57
CA ASP A 281 8.44 -9.37 5.37
C ASP A 281 8.23 -9.61 3.88
N LEU A 282 7.69 -8.63 3.15
CA LEU A 282 7.60 -8.68 1.69
C LEU A 282 8.98 -8.87 1.04
N ILE A 283 10.00 -8.12 1.46
CA ILE A 283 11.37 -8.31 0.98
C ILE A 283 11.86 -9.75 1.23
N SER A 284 11.51 -10.33 2.38
CA SER A 284 11.90 -11.70 2.73
C SER A 284 11.14 -12.76 1.91
N MET A 285 9.98 -12.40 1.35
CA MET A 285 9.20 -13.24 0.43
C MET A 285 9.65 -13.11 -1.03
N LEU A 286 10.29 -12.00 -1.41
CA LEU A 286 10.77 -11.77 -2.77
C LEU A 286 12.15 -12.41 -3.00
N GLU A 287 12.34 -13.04 -4.16
CA GLU A 287 13.67 -13.51 -4.59
C GLU A 287 14.48 -12.35 -5.17
N LEU A 288 15.17 -11.63 -4.30
CA LEU A 288 16.03 -10.50 -4.63
C LEU A 288 17.50 -10.88 -4.48
N ASP A 289 18.38 -10.26 -5.26
CA ASP A 289 19.82 -10.37 -5.03
C ASP A 289 20.23 -9.64 -3.72
N ASP A 290 21.33 -10.10 -3.11
CA ASP A 290 21.79 -9.59 -1.81
C ASP A 290 22.04 -8.07 -1.82
N ALA A 291 22.53 -7.52 -2.94
CA ALA A 291 22.82 -6.10 -3.06
C ALA A 291 21.52 -5.26 -3.11
N THR A 292 20.52 -5.70 -3.88
CA THR A 292 19.18 -5.10 -3.89
C THR A 292 18.55 -5.18 -2.51
N CYS A 293 18.59 -6.35 -1.86
CA CYS A 293 18.01 -6.55 -0.52
C CYS A 293 18.65 -5.61 0.52
N SER A 294 19.99 -5.56 0.55
CA SER A 294 20.74 -4.65 1.43
C SER A 294 20.38 -3.18 1.16
N THR A 295 20.34 -2.77 -0.11
CA THR A 295 19.97 -1.40 -0.51
C THR A 295 18.57 -1.04 0.00
N LEU A 296 17.59 -1.92 -0.18
CA LEU A 296 16.21 -1.68 0.26
C LEU A 296 16.10 -1.59 1.78
N ARG A 297 16.77 -2.49 2.52
CA ARG A 297 16.77 -2.50 3.99
C ARG A 297 17.39 -1.24 4.57
N THR A 298 18.52 -0.79 4.05
CA THR A 298 19.16 0.46 4.47
C THR A 298 18.31 1.68 4.09
N ARG A 299 17.87 1.75 2.82
CA ARG A 299 17.09 2.88 2.29
C ARG A 299 15.82 3.13 3.09
N TYR A 300 15.10 2.05 3.40
CA TYR A 300 13.83 2.09 4.11
C TYR A 300 13.98 1.79 5.60
N LEU A 301 15.19 1.82 6.17
CA LEU A 301 15.39 1.72 7.61
C LEU A 301 14.72 0.49 8.25
N LEU A 302 14.86 -0.69 7.64
CA LEU A 302 14.12 -1.91 8.01
C LEU A 302 14.89 -2.81 9.01
N GLU A 303 16.00 -2.32 9.57
CA GLU A 303 16.89 -3.05 10.49
C GLU A 303 16.77 -2.55 11.94
#